data_AF-A0A4Y9S4T6-F1
#
_entry.id   AF-A0A4Y9S4T6-F1
#
_cell.length_a   1.000
_cell.length_b   1.000
_cell.length_c   1.000
_cell.angle_alpha   90.00
_cell.angle_beta   90.00
_cell.angle_gamma   90.00
#
_symmetry.space_group_name_H-M   'P 1'
#
loop_
_entity.id
_entity.type
_entity.pdbx_description
1 polymer ?
#
loop_
_entity_poly.entity_id
_entity_poly.type
_entity_poly.pdbx_seq_one_letter_code
_entity_poly.pdbx_strand_id
1 'polypeptide(L)'
;MSHLKYLHLTPDSELPALEGLRQFKAIIIAEAEVHETMMWDISRWLIAEGCQYALAWGKDAEAWREAIDDAALEAVNYEDIPDEQKVLITSHEDDDLDEVFWFARHRAAHPAHELQQTLILHIADAPRREEIEAEYHDA
;
A
#
# COMPACT_ATOMS: atom_id res chain seq x y z
N MET A 1 -12.14 5.31 14.83
CA MET A 1 -12.32 4.03 14.11
C MET A 1 -11.67 4.23 12.76
N SER A 2 -10.69 3.38 12.41
CA SER A 2 -10.00 3.44 11.12
C SER A 2 -11.01 3.22 9.97
N HIS A 3 -10.92 4.02 8.91
CA HIS A 3 -11.74 3.86 7.71
C HIS A 3 -11.00 2.98 6.70
N LEU A 4 -11.55 1.79 6.46
CA LEU A 4 -11.03 0.84 5.48
C LEU A 4 -11.66 1.09 4.10
N LYS A 5 -10.83 1.11 3.06
CA LYS A 5 -11.24 1.10 1.66
C LYS A 5 -10.57 -0.08 0.97
N TYR A 6 -11.35 -0.91 0.29
CA TYR A 6 -10.82 -1.97 -0.57
C TYR A 6 -10.87 -1.55 -2.03
N LEU A 7 -9.77 -1.74 -2.74
CA LEU A 7 -9.67 -1.62 -4.18
C LEU A 7 -9.06 -2.90 -4.75
N HIS A 8 -9.73 -3.47 -5.75
CA HIS A 8 -9.20 -4.57 -6.55
C HIS A 8 -8.72 -4.02 -7.88
N LEU A 9 -7.52 -4.45 -8.30
CA LEU A 9 -6.98 -4.25 -9.63
C LEU A 9 -6.56 -5.61 -10.20
N THR A 10 -6.72 -5.76 -11.50
CA THR A 10 -5.96 -6.74 -12.30
C THR A 10 -4.67 -6.08 -12.80
N PRO A 11 -3.66 -6.85 -13.27
CA PRO A 11 -2.44 -6.29 -13.86
C PRO A 11 -2.67 -5.33 -15.04
N ASP A 12 -3.82 -5.42 -15.70
CA ASP A 12 -4.20 -4.58 -16.86
C ASP A 12 -5.20 -3.46 -16.50
N SER A 13 -5.52 -3.29 -15.21
CA SER A 13 -6.53 -2.30 -14.80
C SER A 13 -6.05 -0.87 -14.98
N GLU A 14 -6.95 0.02 -15.38
CA GLU A 14 -6.71 1.46 -15.28
C GLU A 14 -6.70 1.89 -13.80
N LEU A 15 -5.82 2.84 -13.46
CA LEU A 15 -5.70 3.35 -12.09
C LEU A 15 -6.80 4.39 -11.80
N PRO A 16 -7.71 4.13 -10.85
CA PRO A 16 -8.78 5.07 -10.52
C PRO A 16 -8.29 6.18 -9.59
N ALA A 17 -9.00 7.30 -9.53
CA ALA A 17 -8.78 8.29 -8.48
C ALA A 17 -9.15 7.70 -7.10
N LEU A 18 -8.35 7.98 -6.06
CA LEU A 18 -8.62 7.51 -4.71
C LEU A 18 -9.52 8.48 -3.92
N GLU A 19 -10.70 8.78 -4.47
CA GLU A 19 -11.62 9.74 -3.86
C GLU A 19 -11.89 9.43 -2.38
N GLY A 20 -11.78 10.46 -1.55
CA GLY A 20 -12.03 10.39 -0.12
C GLY A 20 -10.84 9.89 0.73
N LEU A 21 -9.74 9.44 0.13
CA LEU A 21 -8.50 9.15 0.85
C LEU A 21 -7.61 10.40 0.92
N ARG A 22 -7.02 10.64 2.09
CA ARG A 22 -5.98 11.64 2.35
C ARG A 22 -5.08 11.11 3.44
N GLN A 23 -3.75 11.13 3.24
CA GLN A 23 -2.78 10.69 4.24
C GLN A 23 -3.14 9.30 4.80
N PHE A 24 -3.03 8.30 3.95
CA PHE A 24 -3.50 6.96 4.25
C PHE A 24 -2.34 5.95 4.29
N LYS A 25 -2.65 4.80 4.87
CA LYS A 25 -1.82 3.60 4.80
C LYS A 25 -2.29 2.72 3.66
N ALA A 26 -1.38 2.19 2.85
CA ALA A 26 -1.66 1.20 1.83
C ALA A 26 -1.16 -0.17 2.28
N ILE A 27 -1.99 -1.20 2.11
CA ILE A 27 -1.59 -2.61 2.19
C ILE A 27 -1.72 -3.15 0.77
N ILE A 28 -0.59 -3.44 0.14
CA ILE A 28 -0.51 -3.99 -1.20
C ILE A 28 -0.49 -5.51 -1.06
N ILE A 29 -1.53 -6.16 -1.56
CA ILE A 29 -1.68 -7.61 -1.59
C ILE A 29 -1.53 -8.02 -3.05
N ALA A 30 -0.33 -8.46 -3.44
CA ALA A 30 -0.05 -8.88 -4.81
C ALA A 30 -0.14 -10.41 -4.94
N GLU A 31 -1.20 -10.91 -5.56
CA GLU A 31 -1.38 -12.35 -5.85
C GLU A 31 -1.20 -12.67 -7.34
N ALA A 32 -1.36 -11.67 -8.21
CA ALA A 32 -1.05 -11.75 -9.64
C ALA A 32 0.38 -11.31 -9.96
N GLU A 33 0.94 -11.81 -11.07
CA GLU A 33 2.19 -11.32 -11.63
C GLU A 33 1.94 -9.94 -12.28
N VAL A 34 2.76 -8.96 -11.93
CA VAL A 34 2.62 -7.57 -12.40
C VAL A 34 3.88 -7.18 -13.14
N HIS A 35 3.72 -6.71 -14.36
CA HIS A 35 4.86 -6.18 -15.12
C HIS A 35 5.47 -4.96 -14.40
N GLU A 36 6.80 -4.87 -14.44
CA GLU A 36 7.56 -3.79 -13.81
C GLU A 36 7.00 -2.39 -14.14
N THR A 37 6.60 -2.14 -15.39
CA THR A 37 6.01 -0.86 -15.79
C THR A 37 4.72 -0.52 -15.03
N MET A 38 3.84 -1.51 -14.83
CA MET A 38 2.60 -1.32 -14.07
C MET A 38 2.87 -1.18 -12.57
N MET A 39 3.85 -1.92 -12.04
CA MET A 39 4.30 -1.77 -10.66
C MET A 39 4.79 -0.34 -10.38
N TRP A 40 5.58 0.22 -11.30
CA TRP A 40 6.00 1.63 -11.26
C TRP A 40 4.84 2.61 -11.33
N ASP A 41 3.89 2.38 -12.23
CA ASP A 41 2.71 3.26 -12.38
C ASP A 41 1.86 3.25 -11.10
N ILE A 42 1.61 2.07 -10.51
CA ILE A 42 0.90 1.94 -9.22
C ILE A 42 1.68 2.64 -8.11
N SER A 43 3.00 2.46 -8.04
CA SER A 43 3.84 3.06 -7.00
C SER A 43 3.76 4.58 -7.04
N ARG A 44 3.98 5.19 -8.21
CA ARG A 44 3.84 6.65 -8.39
C ARG A 44 2.43 7.14 -8.08
N TRP A 45 1.42 6.39 -8.50
CA TRP A 45 0.03 6.70 -8.23
C TRP A 45 -0.29 6.71 -6.73
N LEU A 46 0.17 5.72 -5.96
CA LEU A 46 -0.01 5.69 -4.50
C LEU A 46 0.62 6.92 -3.83
N ILE A 47 1.82 7.32 -4.25
CA ILE A 47 2.49 8.52 -3.73
C ILE A 47 1.71 9.78 -4.08
N ALA A 48 1.29 9.92 -5.34
CA ALA A 48 0.54 11.08 -5.82
C ALA A 48 -0.83 11.25 -5.12
N GLU A 49 -1.49 10.14 -4.77
CA GLU A 49 -2.78 10.13 -4.05
C GLU A 49 -2.60 10.37 -2.54
N GLY A 50 -1.37 10.40 -2.03
CA GLY A 50 -1.06 10.75 -0.64
C GLY A 50 -0.93 9.56 0.32
N CYS A 51 -0.44 8.43 -0.17
CA CYS A 51 0.05 7.34 0.69
C CYS A 51 1.19 7.84 1.59
N GLN A 52 1.18 7.47 2.86
CA GLN A 52 2.19 7.85 3.87
C GLN A 52 2.85 6.62 4.53
N TYR A 53 2.24 5.44 4.38
CA TYR A 53 2.80 4.19 4.86
C TYR A 53 2.34 3.06 3.94
N ALA A 54 3.27 2.33 3.33
CA ALA A 54 2.97 1.19 2.47
C ALA A 54 3.50 -0.11 3.09
N LEU A 55 2.71 -1.17 2.98
CA LEU A 55 3.07 -2.53 3.37
C LEU A 55 2.88 -3.40 2.14
N ALA A 56 3.94 -4.05 1.66
CA ALA A 56 3.88 -4.95 0.52
C ALA A 56 3.89 -6.40 0.98
N TRP A 57 2.93 -7.19 0.48
CA TRP A 57 2.80 -8.62 0.76
C TRP A 57 2.48 -9.39 -0.52
N GLY A 58 2.91 -10.66 -0.56
CA GLY A 58 2.66 -11.57 -1.66
C GLY A 58 3.77 -11.56 -2.69
N LYS A 59 3.42 -11.74 -3.96
CA LYS A 59 4.37 -11.84 -5.07
C LYS A 59 5.21 -10.57 -5.19
N ASP A 60 6.52 -10.77 -5.26
CA ASP A 60 7.50 -9.71 -5.46
C ASP A 60 7.39 -8.60 -4.41
N ALA A 61 7.03 -8.93 -3.16
CA ALA A 61 6.82 -7.95 -2.09
C ALA A 61 8.03 -7.03 -1.86
N GLU A 62 9.25 -7.56 -1.97
CA GLU A 62 10.46 -6.75 -1.87
C GLU A 62 10.63 -5.81 -3.07
N ALA A 63 10.29 -6.25 -4.28
CA ALA A 63 10.33 -5.38 -5.47
C ALA A 63 9.26 -4.27 -5.38
N TRP A 64 8.08 -4.57 -4.83
CA TRP A 64 7.08 -3.55 -4.52
C TRP A 64 7.60 -2.53 -3.51
N ARG A 65 8.29 -2.99 -2.46
CA ARG A 65 8.91 -2.09 -1.48
C ARG A 65 9.90 -1.14 -2.15
N GLU A 66 10.80 -1.68 -2.97
CA GLU A 66 11.80 -0.90 -3.71
C GLU A 66 11.15 0.10 -4.67
N ALA A 67 10.15 -0.32 -5.46
CA ALA A 67 9.48 0.54 -6.42
C ALA A 67 8.71 1.70 -5.75
N ILE A 68 8.08 1.45 -4.60
CA ILE A 68 7.39 2.50 -3.84
C ILE A 68 8.38 3.45 -3.18
N ASP A 69 9.49 2.95 -2.64
CA ASP A 69 10.56 3.77 -2.07
C ASP A 69 11.17 4.70 -3.11
N ASP A 70 11.52 4.17 -4.28
CA ASP A 70 12.05 4.98 -5.38
C ASP A 70 11.05 6.03 -5.87
N ALA A 71 9.76 5.68 -6.00
CA ALA A 71 8.71 6.62 -6.39
C ALA A 71 8.50 7.72 -5.34
N ALA A 72 8.62 7.40 -4.04
CA ALA A 72 8.53 8.37 -2.96
C ALA A 72 9.69 9.37 -3.01
N LEU A 73 10.92 8.88 -3.24
CA LEU A 73 12.11 9.72 -3.39
C LEU A 73 12.07 10.59 -4.65
N GLU A 74 11.57 10.04 -5.77
CA GLU A 74 11.36 10.77 -7.03
C GLU A 74 10.44 11.99 -6.82
N ALA A 75 9.35 11.82 -6.05
CA ALA A 75 8.35 12.86 -5.82
C ALA A 75 8.87 14.10 -5.06
N VAL A 76 9.98 13.96 -4.32
CA VAL A 76 10.60 15.02 -3.52
C VAL A 76 11.97 15.44 -4.04
N ASN A 77 12.35 15.00 -5.25
CA ASN A 77 13.65 15.26 -5.87
C ASN A 77 14.87 14.83 -5.03
N TYR A 78 14.73 13.81 -4.18
CA TYR A 78 15.84 13.23 -3.39
C TYR A 78 16.56 14.19 -2.41
N GLU A 79 16.00 15.35 -2.08
CA GLU A 79 16.59 16.34 -1.16
C GLU A 79 16.01 16.23 0.26
N ASP A 80 16.77 16.67 1.28
CA ASP A 80 16.46 16.65 2.72
C ASP A 80 14.95 16.55 3.06
N ILE A 81 14.44 15.32 3.19
CA ILE A 81 13.01 15.04 3.31
C ILE A 81 12.58 15.26 4.78
N PRO A 82 11.70 16.23 5.07
CA PRO A 82 11.11 16.40 6.39
C PRO A 82 10.33 15.15 6.80
N ASP A 83 10.22 14.87 8.10
CA ASP A 83 9.52 13.68 8.58
C ASP A 83 8.07 13.63 8.09
N GLU A 84 7.41 14.78 7.89
CA GLU A 84 6.04 14.89 7.37
C GLU A 84 5.90 14.50 5.89
N GLN A 85 7.00 14.42 5.14
CA GLN A 85 7.00 14.05 3.72
C GLN A 85 7.57 12.65 3.48
N LYS A 86 8.12 12.01 4.51
CA LYS A 86 8.61 10.64 4.41
C LYS A 86 7.43 9.70 4.24
N VAL A 87 7.55 8.79 3.28
CA VAL A 87 6.70 7.62 3.21
C VAL A 87 7.46 6.47 3.87
N LEU A 88 6.80 5.74 4.76
CA LEU A 88 7.39 4.55 5.37
C LEU A 88 6.95 3.31 4.60
N ILE A 89 7.88 2.42 4.25
CA ILE A 89 7.58 1.23 3.45
C ILE A 89 8.17 -0.01 4.13
N THR A 90 7.38 -1.07 4.23
CA THR A 90 7.82 -2.39 4.69
C THR A 90 7.47 -3.47 3.67
N SER A 91 8.37 -4.43 3.51
CA SER A 91 8.12 -5.69 2.78
C SER A 91 7.79 -6.78 3.79
N HIS A 92 6.83 -7.63 3.44
CA HIS A 92 6.33 -8.74 4.23
C HIS A 92 6.32 -10.02 3.37
N GLU A 93 7.44 -10.32 2.70
CA GLU A 93 7.57 -11.49 1.81
C GLU A 93 7.45 -12.83 2.55
N ASP A 94 7.92 -12.88 3.80
CA ASP A 94 7.98 -14.10 4.62
C ASP A 94 6.83 -14.23 5.64
N ASP A 95 5.94 -13.23 5.73
CA ASP A 95 4.87 -13.19 6.74
C ASP A 95 3.55 -13.77 6.19
N ASP A 96 2.70 -14.28 7.07
CA ASP A 96 1.32 -14.62 6.71
C ASP A 96 0.46 -13.33 6.61
N LEU A 97 -0.62 -13.37 5.80
CA LEU A 97 -1.43 -12.17 5.52
C LEU A 97 -2.11 -11.61 6.80
N ASP A 98 -2.52 -12.47 7.72
CA ASP A 98 -3.10 -12.08 9.00
C ASP A 98 -2.08 -11.36 9.91
N GLU A 99 -0.81 -11.78 9.88
CA GLU A 99 0.30 -11.09 10.55
C GLU A 99 0.51 -9.69 9.97
N VAL A 100 0.43 -9.54 8.64
CA VAL A 100 0.51 -8.23 7.97
C VAL A 100 -0.65 -7.33 8.37
N PHE A 101 -1.88 -7.85 8.43
CA PHE A 101 -3.03 -7.07 8.88
C PHE A 101 -2.92 -6.68 10.35
N TRP A 102 -2.46 -7.59 11.21
CA TRP A 102 -2.21 -7.28 12.61
C TRP A 102 -1.15 -6.19 12.75
N PHE A 103 -0.04 -6.30 12.01
CA PHE A 103 1.01 -5.29 11.99
C PHE A 103 0.47 -3.95 11.48
N ALA A 104 -0.32 -3.95 10.40
CA ALA A 104 -0.94 -2.75 9.87
C ALA A 104 -1.83 -2.06 10.92
N ARG A 105 -2.59 -2.80 11.72
CA ARG A 105 -3.51 -2.21 12.72
C ARG A 105 -2.81 -1.77 14.00
N HIS A 106 -1.75 -2.46 14.40
CA HIS A 106 -1.18 -2.32 15.74
C HIS A 106 0.23 -1.74 15.77
N ARG A 107 0.98 -1.80 14.67
CA ARG A 107 2.41 -1.45 14.62
C ARG A 107 2.78 -0.41 13.57
N ALA A 108 2.13 -0.42 12.41
CA ALA A 108 2.40 0.53 11.35
C ALA A 108 1.92 1.94 11.76
N ALA A 109 2.82 2.72 12.34
CA ALA A 109 2.58 4.09 12.77
C ALA A 109 3.59 5.04 12.11
N HIS A 110 3.09 6.19 11.65
CA HIS A 110 3.92 7.24 11.09
C HIS A 110 4.30 8.26 12.18
N PRO A 111 5.57 8.66 12.33
CA PRO A 111 6.00 9.54 13.41
C PRO A 111 5.37 10.94 13.35
N ALA A 112 5.03 11.41 12.15
CA ALA A 112 4.48 12.74 11.92
C ALA A 112 2.97 12.78 11.59
N HIS A 113 2.35 11.63 11.28
CA HIS A 113 0.96 11.57 10.79
C HIS A 113 0.10 10.59 11.58
N GLU A 114 -1.11 11.02 11.94
CA GLU A 114 -2.13 10.12 12.48
C GLU A 114 -2.93 9.49 11.33
N LEU A 115 -2.54 8.29 10.92
CA LEU A 115 -3.14 7.59 9.77
C LEU A 115 -4.43 6.88 10.16
N GLN A 116 -5.57 7.54 9.91
CA GLN A 116 -6.91 7.01 10.21
C GLN A 116 -7.56 6.27 9.04
N GLN A 117 -6.93 6.27 7.86
CA GLN A 117 -7.47 5.63 6.65
C GLN A 117 -6.51 4.53 6.18
N THR A 118 -7.07 3.38 5.82
CA THR A 118 -6.32 2.26 5.25
C THR A 118 -6.93 1.88 3.91
N LEU A 119 -6.10 1.85 2.88
CA LEU A 119 -6.39 1.26 1.58
C LEU A 119 -5.84 -0.16 1.58
N ILE A 120 -6.71 -1.15 1.32
CA ILE A 120 -6.27 -2.46 0.84
C ILE A 120 -6.28 -2.40 -0.69
N LEU A 121 -5.10 -2.50 -1.28
CA LEU A 121 -4.90 -2.62 -2.72
C LEU A 121 -4.65 -4.09 -3.04
N HIS A 122 -5.68 -4.76 -3.52
CA HIS A 122 -5.61 -6.18 -3.88
C HIS A 122 -5.39 -6.34 -5.38
N ILE A 123 -4.22 -6.85 -5.77
CA ILE A 123 -3.81 -7.05 -7.16
C ILE A 123 -3.88 -8.55 -7.48
N ALA A 124 -4.94 -8.95 -8.16
CA ALA A 124 -5.23 -10.36 -8.43
C ALA A 124 -6.10 -10.54 -9.68
N ASP A 125 -6.17 -11.77 -10.19
CA ASP A 125 -7.04 -12.11 -11.32
C ASP A 125 -8.54 -11.97 -10.98
N ALA A 126 -8.91 -12.17 -9.71
CA ALA A 126 -10.28 -12.07 -9.22
C ALA A 126 -10.35 -11.39 -7.84
N PRO A 127 -11.41 -10.61 -7.56
CA PRO A 127 -11.57 -9.96 -6.26
C PRO A 127 -11.93 -10.95 -5.15
N ARG A 128 -11.37 -10.73 -3.95
CA ARG A 128 -11.68 -11.47 -2.70
C ARG A 128 -12.10 -10.52 -1.57
N ARG A 129 -12.87 -9.48 -1.90
CA ARG A 129 -13.19 -8.36 -1.00
C ARG A 129 -13.69 -8.81 0.37
N GLU A 130 -14.77 -9.60 0.40
CA GLU A 130 -15.44 -9.96 1.66
C GLU A 130 -14.52 -10.74 2.60
N GLU A 131 -13.72 -11.64 2.05
CA GLU A 131 -12.75 -12.46 2.79
C GLU A 131 -11.62 -11.58 3.36
N ILE A 132 -10.99 -10.78 2.51
CA ILE A 132 -9.86 -9.92 2.89
C ILE A 132 -10.28 -8.84 3.90
N GLU A 133 -11.45 -8.21 3.69
CA GLU A 133 -11.96 -7.22 4.65
C GLU A 133 -12.30 -7.87 6.00
N ALA A 134 -12.86 -9.09 6.00
CA ALA A 134 -13.15 -9.82 7.23
C ALA A 134 -11.84 -10.18 7.99
N GLU A 135 -10.85 -10.71 7.29
CA GLU A 135 -9.55 -11.05 7.87
C GLU A 135 -8.84 -9.82 8.46
N TYR A 136 -8.86 -8.68 7.74
CA TYR A 136 -8.34 -7.42 8.27
C TYR A 136 -9.08 -6.95 9.53
N HIS A 137 -10.40 -7.14 9.60
CA HIS A 137 -11.19 -6.75 10.75
C HIS A 137 -10.93 -7.63 11.99
N ASP A 138 -10.66 -8.91 11.78
CA ASP A 138 -10.41 -9.92 12.82
C ASP A 138 -8.98 -9.90 13.38
N ALA A 139 -8.04 -9.28 12.65
CA ALA A 139 -6.64 -9.14 13.04
C ALA A 139 -6.40 -8.12 14.18
#